data_AF-A0A944DUW8-F1
#
_entry.id   AF-A0A944DUW8-F1
#
_cell.length_a   1.000
_cell.length_b   1.000
_cell.length_c   1.000
_cell.angle_alpha   90.00
_cell.angle_beta   90.00
_cell.angle_gamma   90.00
#
_symmetry.space_group_name_H-M   'P 1'
#
loop_
_entity.id
_entity.type
_entity.pdbx_description
1 polymer ?
#
loop_
_entity_poly.entity_id
_entity_poly.type
_entity_poly.pdbx_seq_one_letter_code
_entity_poly.pdbx_strand_id
1 'polypeptide(L)'
;MESVSEMADSRAATNVLLAELREGHLVPAAVVRFLGRAARRSLRQAARRPRALAELTALHGALYAVASGRRPGRRWVTTSWALAVLHLGLLEQRTCLTTADALTLMRANLPALPGGGGRISGVLAIGLDLADGRLARHQGTNSPFGEYADTFADAAYWMWFTLRHEPSRTVQVAAVATWALPVVAVTGLALRCGTMPERPRPVLLRPAATLQAVVALRHLTRR
;
A
#
# COMPACT_ATOMS: atom_id res chain seq x y z
N MET A 1 -23.05 -15.66 -16.21
CA MET A 1 -21.95 -15.37 -15.27
C MET A 1 -21.41 -13.99 -15.61
N GLU A 2 -21.47 -13.04 -14.68
CA GLU A 2 -20.84 -11.72 -14.84
C GLU A 2 -19.33 -11.92 -15.07
N SER A 3 -18.74 -11.18 -16.02
CA SER A 3 -17.31 -11.34 -16.28
C SER A 3 -16.52 -10.90 -15.06
N VAL A 4 -15.41 -11.59 -14.73
CA VAL A 4 -14.52 -11.20 -13.61
C VAL A 4 -14.07 -9.74 -13.74
N SER A 5 -14.03 -9.19 -14.94
CA SER A 5 -13.73 -7.77 -15.16
C SER A 5 -14.84 -6.80 -14.79
N GLU A 6 -16.10 -7.24 -14.76
CA GLU A 6 -17.27 -6.41 -14.53
C GLU A 6 -17.66 -6.30 -13.07
N MET A 7 -17.43 -7.37 -12.29
CA MET A 7 -17.81 -7.45 -10.87
C MET A 7 -17.42 -6.18 -10.10
N ALA A 8 -18.37 -5.56 -9.42
CA ALA A 8 -18.12 -4.36 -8.61
C ALA A 8 -17.34 -4.68 -7.31
N ASP A 9 -17.62 -5.83 -6.70
CA ASP A 9 -16.92 -6.29 -5.50
C ASP A 9 -15.50 -6.77 -5.83
N SER A 10 -14.51 -6.11 -5.24
CA SER A 10 -13.11 -6.46 -5.40
C SER A 10 -12.75 -7.80 -4.74
N ARG A 11 -13.33 -8.13 -3.59
CA ARG A 11 -13.06 -9.39 -2.88
C ARG A 11 -13.59 -10.58 -3.65
N ALA A 12 -14.84 -10.52 -4.11
CA ALA A 12 -15.44 -11.59 -4.90
C ALA A 12 -14.63 -11.87 -6.18
N ALA A 13 -14.22 -10.82 -6.90
CA ALA A 13 -13.39 -10.98 -8.09
C ALA A 13 -12.01 -11.60 -7.79
N THR A 14 -11.36 -11.19 -6.70
CA THR A 14 -10.10 -11.79 -6.26
C THR A 14 -10.27 -13.26 -5.90
N ASN A 15 -11.37 -13.64 -5.25
CA ASN A 15 -11.66 -15.05 -4.95
C ASN A 15 -11.81 -15.89 -6.22
N VAL A 16 -12.49 -15.37 -7.25
CA VAL A 16 -12.60 -16.09 -8.54
C VAL A 16 -11.21 -16.28 -9.16
N LEU A 17 -10.38 -15.23 -9.19
CA LEU A 17 -9.03 -15.33 -9.74
C LEU A 17 -8.13 -16.31 -8.96
N LEU A 18 -8.24 -16.34 -7.64
CA LEU A 18 -7.49 -17.27 -6.79
C LEU A 18 -7.97 -18.71 -6.96
N ALA A 19 -9.27 -18.94 -7.13
CA ALA A 19 -9.83 -20.26 -7.38
C ALA A 19 -9.30 -20.83 -8.71
N GLU A 20 -9.32 -20.03 -9.78
CA GLU A 20 -8.75 -20.40 -11.09
C GLU A 20 -7.25 -20.69 -10.99
N LEU A 21 -6.50 -19.90 -10.22
CA LEU A 21 -5.07 -20.11 -10.03
C LEU A 21 -4.77 -21.41 -9.27
N ARG A 22 -5.61 -21.74 -8.26
CA ARG A 22 -5.52 -22.98 -7.50
C ARG A 22 -5.83 -24.20 -8.37
N GLU A 23 -6.87 -24.13 -9.20
CA GLU A 23 -7.22 -25.17 -10.19
C GLU A 23 -6.09 -25.38 -11.20
N GLY A 24 -5.38 -24.30 -11.57
CA GLY A 24 -4.19 -24.37 -12.39
C GLY A 24 -2.94 -24.89 -11.69
N HIS A 25 -3.04 -25.36 -10.44
CA HIS A 25 -1.93 -25.92 -9.64
C HIS A 25 -0.65 -25.06 -9.62
N LEU A 26 -0.80 -23.73 -9.70
CA LEU A 26 0.32 -22.77 -9.73
C LEU A 26 1.33 -23.00 -10.87
N VAL A 27 0.96 -23.71 -11.94
CA VAL A 27 1.86 -23.85 -13.10
C VAL A 27 2.15 -22.47 -13.72
N PRO A 28 3.33 -22.23 -14.32
CA PRO A 28 3.73 -20.91 -14.80
C PRO A 28 2.69 -20.23 -15.72
N ALA A 29 2.05 -21.01 -16.60
CA ALA A 29 0.99 -20.50 -17.48
C ALA A 29 -0.25 -20.02 -16.70
N ALA A 30 -0.63 -20.70 -15.61
CA ALA A 30 -1.73 -20.28 -14.75
C ALA A 30 -1.38 -18.98 -14.00
N VAL A 31 -0.14 -18.85 -13.52
CA VAL A 31 0.36 -17.63 -12.88
C VAL A 31 0.33 -16.44 -13.85
N VAL A 32 0.86 -16.61 -15.07
CA VAL A 32 0.84 -15.54 -16.09
C VAL A 32 -0.59 -15.12 -16.43
N ARG A 33 -1.50 -16.09 -16.58
CA ARG A 33 -2.93 -15.81 -16.83
C ARG A 33 -3.59 -15.09 -15.66
N PHE A 34 -3.32 -15.51 -14.43
CA PHE A 34 -3.80 -14.84 -13.22
C PHE A 34 -3.33 -13.38 -13.18
N LEU A 35 -2.02 -13.13 -13.35
CA LEU A 35 -1.44 -11.79 -13.35
C LEU A 35 -2.02 -10.92 -14.47
N GLY A 36 -2.15 -11.47 -15.68
CA GLY A 36 -2.72 -10.76 -16.82
C GLY A 36 -4.19 -10.40 -16.61
N ARG A 37 -5.00 -11.30 -16.04
CA ARG A 37 -6.42 -11.05 -15.73
C ARG A 37 -6.57 -10.04 -14.59
N ALA A 38 -5.77 -10.16 -13.53
CA ALA A 38 -5.75 -9.22 -12.41
C ALA A 38 -5.38 -7.81 -12.89
N ALA A 39 -4.28 -7.66 -13.63
CA ALA A 39 -3.83 -6.37 -14.16
C ALA A 39 -4.88 -5.75 -15.09
N ARG A 40 -5.45 -6.53 -16.02
CA ARG A 40 -6.50 -6.05 -16.93
C ARG A 40 -7.74 -5.59 -16.18
N ARG A 41 -8.15 -6.31 -15.13
CA ARG A 41 -9.26 -5.90 -14.26
C ARG A 41 -8.93 -4.60 -13.56
N SER A 42 -7.76 -4.48 -12.92
CA SER A 42 -7.32 -3.25 -12.26
C SER A 42 -7.35 -2.04 -13.19
N LEU A 43 -6.83 -2.18 -14.42
CA LEU A 43 -6.84 -1.11 -15.41
C LEU A 43 -8.27 -0.73 -15.84
N ARG A 44 -9.16 -1.71 -16.04
CA ARG A 44 -10.58 -1.43 -16.34
C ARG A 44 -11.27 -0.72 -15.18
N GLN A 45 -11.00 -1.14 -13.95
CA GLN A 45 -11.58 -0.51 -12.75
C GLN A 45 -11.06 0.92 -12.54
N ALA A 46 -9.78 1.18 -12.87
CA ALA A 46 -9.24 2.54 -12.89
C ALA A 46 -9.91 3.39 -13.98
N ALA A 47 -10.06 2.87 -15.20
CA ALA A 47 -10.70 3.59 -16.31
C ALA A 47 -12.18 3.93 -16.04
N ARG A 48 -12.89 3.09 -15.27
CA ARG A 48 -14.26 3.35 -14.81
C ARG A 48 -14.37 4.46 -13.76
N ARG A 49 -13.24 4.93 -13.21
CA ARG A 49 -13.17 5.98 -12.18
C ARG A 49 -12.29 7.14 -12.66
N PRO A 50 -12.68 7.85 -13.74
CA PRO A 50 -11.84 8.86 -14.36
C PRO A 50 -11.49 10.00 -13.40
N ARG A 51 -12.41 10.38 -12.51
CA ARG A 51 -12.18 11.42 -11.51
C ARG A 51 -11.13 11.01 -10.49
N ALA A 52 -11.27 9.87 -9.83
CA ALA A 52 -10.25 9.37 -8.89
C ALA A 52 -8.89 9.17 -9.57
N LEU A 53 -8.86 8.67 -10.81
CA LEU A 53 -7.63 8.52 -11.58
C LEU A 53 -6.96 9.88 -11.86
N ALA A 54 -7.75 10.91 -12.20
CA ALA A 54 -7.24 12.26 -12.42
C ALA A 54 -6.70 12.88 -11.11
N GLU A 55 -7.45 12.78 -10.00
CA GLU A 55 -7.02 13.24 -8.68
C GLU A 55 -5.73 12.55 -8.23
N LEU A 56 -5.65 11.22 -8.39
CA LEU A 56 -4.47 10.42 -8.08
C LEU A 56 -3.24 10.85 -8.92
N THR A 57 -3.46 11.08 -10.21
CA THR A 57 -2.41 11.46 -11.16
C THR A 57 -1.94 12.89 -10.90
N ALA A 58 -2.85 13.82 -10.59
CA ALA A 58 -2.50 15.18 -10.21
C ALA A 58 -1.66 15.20 -8.93
N LEU A 59 -2.06 14.45 -7.91
CA LEU A 59 -1.30 14.31 -6.66
C LEU A 59 0.12 13.78 -6.92
N HIS A 60 0.24 12.67 -7.65
CA HIS A 60 1.56 12.10 -7.95
C HIS A 60 2.38 12.98 -8.90
N GLY A 61 1.75 13.73 -9.80
CA GLY A 61 2.42 14.72 -10.65
C GLY A 61 3.07 15.82 -9.83
N ALA A 62 2.36 16.36 -8.83
CA ALA A 62 2.91 17.33 -7.89
C ALA A 62 4.09 16.73 -7.09
N LEU A 63 3.91 15.53 -6.54
CA LEU A 63 4.98 14.82 -5.82
C LEU A 63 6.20 14.55 -6.72
N TYR A 64 5.98 14.18 -7.97
CA TYR A 64 7.03 13.88 -8.96
C TYR A 64 7.85 15.12 -9.32
N ALA A 65 7.20 16.28 -9.44
CA ALA A 65 7.88 17.55 -9.67
C ALA A 65 8.82 17.89 -8.50
N VAL A 66 8.35 17.71 -7.27
CA VAL A 66 9.07 18.00 -6.03
C VAL A 66 10.19 16.97 -5.75
N ALA A 67 10.09 15.75 -6.28
CA ALA A 67 11.05 14.65 -6.10
C ALA A 67 12.33 14.73 -6.97
N SER A 68 12.54 15.81 -7.72
CA SER A 68 13.68 15.98 -8.63
C SER A 68 15.04 15.96 -7.90
N GLY A 69 16.04 15.28 -8.50
CA GLY A 69 17.43 15.27 -8.01
C GLY A 69 17.72 14.44 -6.76
N ARG A 70 16.76 13.69 -6.21
CA ARG A 70 16.92 12.93 -4.96
C ARG A 70 16.82 11.42 -5.15
N ARG A 71 17.31 10.64 -4.18
CA ARG A 71 17.06 9.19 -4.07
C ARG A 71 16.18 8.93 -2.84
N PRO A 72 15.12 8.10 -2.93
CA PRO A 72 14.71 7.30 -4.10
C PRO A 72 13.98 8.09 -5.21
N GLY A 73 13.56 9.34 -4.93
CA GLY A 73 13.18 10.34 -5.94
C GLY A 73 12.03 9.97 -6.87
N ARG A 74 12.10 10.39 -8.13
CA ARG A 74 11.05 10.22 -9.14
C ARG A 74 10.60 8.78 -9.36
N ARG A 75 11.52 7.81 -9.33
CA ARG A 75 11.20 6.38 -9.50
C ARG A 75 10.27 5.88 -8.40
N TRP A 76 10.48 6.33 -7.16
CA TRP A 76 9.60 6.02 -6.04
C TRP A 76 8.18 6.50 -6.28
N VAL A 77 8.04 7.76 -6.71
CA VAL A 77 6.73 8.36 -7.00
C VAL A 77 6.02 7.64 -8.14
N THR A 78 6.75 7.28 -9.21
CA THR A 78 6.17 6.51 -10.31
C THR A 78 5.70 5.12 -9.87
N THR A 79 6.48 4.42 -9.04
CA THR A 79 6.08 3.11 -8.50
C THR A 79 4.86 3.25 -7.58
N SER A 80 4.85 4.24 -6.68
CA SER A 80 3.70 4.55 -5.82
C SER A 80 2.44 4.82 -6.66
N TRP A 81 2.57 5.65 -7.70
CA TRP A 81 1.47 5.95 -8.61
C TRP A 81 0.93 4.69 -9.29
N ALA A 82 1.82 3.87 -9.86
CA ALA A 82 1.43 2.64 -10.54
C ALA A 82 0.69 1.68 -9.60
N LEU A 83 1.21 1.50 -8.38
CA LEU A 83 0.55 0.68 -7.35
C LEU A 83 -0.83 1.24 -7.00
N ALA A 84 -0.96 2.55 -6.78
CA ALA A 84 -2.24 3.17 -6.45
C ALA A 84 -3.26 3.03 -7.60
N VAL A 85 -2.84 3.21 -8.85
CA VAL A 85 -3.69 3.01 -10.04
C VAL A 85 -4.21 1.57 -10.10
N LEU A 86 -3.35 0.59 -9.85
CA LEU A 86 -3.74 -0.83 -9.86
C LEU A 86 -4.73 -1.19 -8.75
N HIS A 87 -4.83 -0.37 -7.70
CA HIS A 87 -5.72 -0.59 -6.56
C HIS A 87 -6.96 0.31 -6.57
N LEU A 88 -7.16 1.19 -7.56
CA LEU A 88 -8.34 2.07 -7.62
C LEU A 88 -9.69 1.34 -7.61
N GLY A 89 -9.74 0.06 -8.01
CA GLY A 89 -10.93 -0.78 -7.87
C GLY A 89 -11.41 -0.95 -6.42
N LEU A 90 -10.52 -0.79 -5.43
CA LEU A 90 -10.84 -0.84 -4.01
C LEU A 90 -11.58 0.41 -3.50
N LEU A 91 -11.75 1.43 -4.32
CA LEU A 91 -12.66 2.54 -4.01
C LEU A 91 -14.12 2.10 -4.06
N GLU A 92 -14.40 0.92 -4.65
CA GLU A 92 -15.74 0.32 -4.77
C GLU A 92 -16.71 1.33 -5.37
N GLN A 93 -17.73 1.77 -4.63
CA GLN A 93 -18.74 2.70 -5.13
C GLN A 93 -18.25 4.15 -5.23
N ARG A 94 -17.09 4.49 -4.66
CA ARG A 94 -16.56 5.85 -4.66
C ARG A 94 -15.87 6.18 -5.99
N THR A 95 -16.10 7.41 -6.45
CA THR A 95 -15.57 7.92 -7.72
C THR A 95 -14.43 8.93 -7.56
N CYS A 96 -14.14 9.35 -6.32
CA CYS A 96 -13.08 10.30 -5.96
C CYS A 96 -12.26 9.79 -4.77
N LEU A 97 -11.07 10.35 -4.61
CA LEU A 97 -10.23 10.19 -3.44
C LEU A 97 -10.74 11.06 -2.30
N THR A 98 -10.57 10.59 -1.07
CA THR A 98 -10.83 11.38 0.12
C THR A 98 -9.57 12.10 0.57
N THR A 99 -9.73 13.09 1.45
CA THR A 99 -8.57 13.78 2.04
C THR A 99 -7.70 12.82 2.85
N ALA A 100 -8.29 11.81 3.50
CA ALA A 100 -7.53 10.76 4.19
C ALA A 100 -6.68 9.96 3.19
N ASP A 101 -7.27 9.53 2.06
CA ASP A 101 -6.53 8.81 1.01
C ASP A 101 -5.35 9.65 0.48
N ALA A 102 -5.55 10.96 0.30
CA ALA A 102 -4.49 11.87 -0.14
C ALA A 102 -3.35 11.97 0.88
N LEU A 103 -3.66 12.07 2.18
CA LEU A 103 -2.65 12.12 3.25
C LEU A 103 -1.83 10.82 3.31
N THR A 104 -2.50 9.66 3.22
CA THR A 104 -1.83 8.36 3.17
C THR A 104 -0.89 8.27 1.97
N LEU A 105 -1.33 8.70 0.79
CA LEU A 105 -0.49 8.71 -0.43
C LEU A 105 0.68 9.71 -0.33
N MET A 106 0.50 10.86 0.32
CA MET A 106 1.59 11.79 0.61
C MET A 106 2.61 11.17 1.57
N ARG A 107 2.15 10.50 2.65
CA ARG A 107 3.00 9.76 3.59
C ARG A 107 3.82 8.68 2.89
N ALA A 108 3.19 7.88 2.03
CA ALA A 108 3.87 6.86 1.22
C ALA A 108 5.00 7.44 0.37
N ASN A 109 4.91 8.71 -0.04
CA ASN A 109 5.89 9.39 -0.88
C ASN A 109 6.88 10.27 -0.11
N LEU A 110 6.79 10.38 1.22
CA LEU A 110 7.77 11.09 2.05
C LEU A 110 9.23 10.78 1.69
N PRO A 111 9.64 9.52 1.42
CA PRO A 111 11.03 9.22 1.06
C PRO A 111 11.53 9.99 -0.16
N ALA A 112 10.64 10.31 -1.11
CA ALA A 112 10.96 11.05 -2.32
C ALA A 112 10.97 12.58 -2.13
N LEU A 113 10.43 13.09 -1.03
CA LEU A 113 10.23 14.52 -0.79
C LEU A 113 11.42 15.20 -0.09
N PRO A 114 11.55 16.54 -0.23
CA PRO A 114 12.49 17.33 0.55
C PRO A 114 12.30 17.08 2.05
N GLY A 115 13.38 16.81 2.78
CA GLY A 115 13.31 16.51 4.21
C GLY A 115 12.87 15.08 4.55
N GLY A 116 12.54 14.24 3.56
CA GLY A 116 12.15 12.84 3.75
C GLY A 116 13.21 11.97 4.42
N GLY A 117 14.50 12.31 4.29
CA GLY A 117 15.61 11.68 5.02
C GLY A 117 16.03 12.42 6.30
N GLY A 118 15.32 13.48 6.68
CA GLY A 118 15.65 14.29 7.85
C GLY A 118 15.36 13.56 9.17
N ARG A 119 15.92 14.07 10.27
CA ARG A 119 15.73 13.49 11.62
C ARG A 119 14.25 13.43 12.04
N ILE A 120 13.45 14.39 11.60
CA ILE A 120 12.02 14.48 11.92
C ILE A 120 11.14 13.61 11.00
N SER A 121 11.69 12.98 9.96
CA SER A 121 10.89 12.25 8.97
C SER A 121 10.02 11.16 9.62
N GLY A 122 10.59 10.39 10.55
CA GLY A 122 9.83 9.35 11.26
C GLY A 122 8.68 9.92 12.09
N VAL A 123 8.87 11.09 12.70
CA VAL A 123 7.82 11.80 13.46
C VAL A 123 6.74 12.33 12.52
N LEU A 124 7.12 12.87 11.36
CA LEU A 124 6.18 13.33 10.35
C LEU A 124 5.34 12.16 9.79
N ALA A 125 5.95 11.01 9.56
CA ALA A 125 5.24 9.81 9.12
C ALA A 125 4.18 9.36 10.14
N ILE A 126 4.55 9.28 11.43
CA ILE A 126 3.58 8.98 12.51
C ILE A 126 2.49 10.05 12.57
N GLY A 127 2.84 11.33 12.45
CA GLY A 127 1.87 12.42 12.48
C GLY A 127 0.85 12.34 11.33
N LEU A 128 1.30 12.01 10.12
CA LEU A 128 0.43 11.84 8.96
C LEU A 128 -0.48 10.61 9.09
N ASP A 129 0.03 9.50 9.64
CA ASP A 129 -0.74 8.28 9.94
C ASP A 129 -1.84 8.53 11.01
N LEU A 130 -1.54 9.31 12.04
CA LEU A 130 -2.56 9.69 13.01
C LEU A 130 -3.60 10.65 12.40
N ALA A 131 -3.18 11.54 11.51
CA ALA A 131 -4.04 12.52 10.87
C ALA A 131 -5.00 11.85 9.88
N ASP A 132 -4.51 10.96 9.01
CA ASP A 132 -5.34 10.27 8.03
C ASP A 132 -6.38 9.36 8.72
N GLY A 133 -5.99 8.60 9.74
CA GLY A 133 -6.89 7.73 10.49
C GLY A 133 -7.92 8.49 11.30
N ARG A 134 -7.56 9.64 11.90
CA ARG A 134 -8.53 10.52 12.58
C ARG A 134 -9.53 11.11 11.58
N LEU A 135 -9.05 11.57 10.43
CA LEU A 135 -9.89 12.16 9.40
C LEU A 135 -10.86 11.14 8.81
N ALA A 136 -10.38 9.92 8.53
CA ALA A 136 -11.19 8.82 8.02
C ALA A 136 -12.32 8.44 8.98
N ARG A 137 -12.01 8.34 10.28
CA ARG A 137 -13.02 8.05 11.32
C ARG A 137 -14.01 9.19 11.50
N HIS A 138 -13.52 10.43 11.55
CA HIS A 138 -14.38 11.60 11.76
C HIS A 138 -15.34 11.83 10.59
N GLN A 139 -14.89 11.60 9.35
CA GLN A 139 -15.70 11.80 8.15
C GLN A 139 -16.48 10.54 7.72
N GLY A 140 -16.29 9.41 8.39
CA GLY A 140 -16.91 8.13 7.98
C GLY A 140 -16.44 7.65 6.61
N THR A 141 -15.22 8.00 6.21
CA THR A 141 -14.68 7.76 4.85
C THR A 141 -13.80 6.51 4.74
N ASN A 142 -13.94 5.57 5.68
CA ASN A 142 -13.23 4.29 5.62
C ASN A 142 -13.59 3.54 4.32
N SER A 143 -12.58 3.01 3.64
CA SER A 143 -12.76 2.18 2.45
C SER A 143 -11.69 1.11 2.38
N PRO A 144 -11.93 0.02 1.62
CA PRO A 144 -10.88 -0.95 1.34
C PRO A 144 -9.65 -0.29 0.70
N PHE A 145 -9.81 0.70 -0.18
CA PHE A 145 -8.67 1.40 -0.78
C PHE A 145 -7.79 2.05 0.29
N GLY A 146 -8.40 2.83 1.19
CA GLY A 146 -7.69 3.54 2.26
C GLY A 146 -6.97 2.58 3.21
N GLU A 147 -7.61 1.48 3.62
CA GLU A 147 -6.99 0.48 4.50
C GLU A 147 -5.76 -0.21 3.88
N TYR A 148 -5.85 -0.59 2.60
CA TYR A 148 -4.71 -1.20 1.90
C TYR A 148 -3.62 -0.17 1.60
N ALA A 149 -4.00 1.04 1.18
CA ALA A 149 -3.07 2.13 0.93
C ALA A 149 -2.28 2.49 2.20
N ASP A 150 -2.95 2.52 3.36
CA ASP A 150 -2.35 2.76 4.67
C ASP A 150 -1.30 1.71 5.00
N THR A 151 -1.70 0.43 4.94
CA THR A 151 -0.79 -0.70 5.19
C THR A 151 0.43 -0.67 4.27
N PHE A 152 0.25 -0.36 2.97
CA PHE A 152 1.35 -0.26 2.03
C PHE A 152 2.22 0.98 2.24
N ALA A 153 1.63 2.12 2.57
CA ALA A 153 2.34 3.35 2.88
C ALA A 153 3.29 3.13 4.06
N ASP A 154 2.78 2.48 5.10
CA ASP A 154 3.54 2.12 6.29
C ASP A 154 4.68 1.14 5.97
N ALA A 155 4.35 0.03 5.32
CA ALA A 155 5.36 -0.97 4.96
C ALA A 155 6.47 -0.34 4.10
N ALA A 156 6.12 0.42 3.06
CA ALA A 156 7.08 1.06 2.17
C ALA A 156 7.95 2.08 2.91
N TYR A 157 7.33 2.97 3.68
CA TYR A 157 8.04 4.01 4.41
C TYR A 157 8.98 3.41 5.46
N TRP A 158 8.49 2.53 6.33
CA TRP A 158 9.26 2.00 7.45
C TRP A 158 10.34 1.02 7.02
N MET A 159 10.11 0.21 5.98
CA MET A 159 11.18 -0.59 5.38
C MET A 159 12.29 0.31 4.83
N TRP A 160 11.94 1.32 4.03
CA TRP A 160 12.93 2.25 3.50
C TRP A 160 13.69 2.99 4.62
N PHE A 161 12.95 3.54 5.59
CA PHE A 161 13.51 4.35 6.66
C PHE A 161 14.46 3.54 7.53
N THR A 162 14.06 2.31 7.92
CA THR A 162 14.88 1.41 8.72
C THR A 162 16.13 0.98 7.96
N LEU A 163 15.99 0.52 6.70
CA LEU A 163 17.14 0.08 5.90
C LEU A 163 18.14 1.21 5.64
N ARG A 164 17.67 2.46 5.57
CA ARG A 164 18.52 3.62 5.28
C ARG A 164 19.22 4.19 6.51
N HIS A 165 18.56 4.18 7.67
CA HIS A 165 18.99 4.94 8.84
C HIS A 165 19.28 4.10 10.09
N GLU A 166 18.87 2.83 10.16
CA GLU A 166 19.18 1.97 11.30
C GLU A 166 20.47 1.19 11.04
N PRO A 167 21.53 1.33 11.86
CA PRO A 167 22.78 0.59 11.69
C PRO A 167 22.70 -0.85 12.21
N SER A 168 21.78 -1.17 13.12
CA SER A 168 21.64 -2.53 13.66
C SER A 168 21.00 -3.46 12.64
N ARG A 169 21.78 -4.42 12.12
CA ARG A 169 21.27 -5.47 11.23
C ARG A 169 20.13 -6.27 11.86
N THR A 170 20.18 -6.51 13.17
CA THR A 170 19.09 -7.20 13.88
C THR A 170 17.79 -6.43 13.79
N VAL A 171 17.82 -5.10 14.00
CA VAL A 171 16.62 -4.25 13.88
C VAL A 171 16.15 -4.15 12.43
N GLN A 172 17.07 -4.08 11.47
CA GLN A 172 16.72 -4.11 10.04
C GLN A 172 16.00 -5.41 9.66
N VAL A 173 16.55 -6.57 10.03
CA VAL A 173 15.94 -7.88 9.76
C VAL A 173 14.60 -8.00 10.46
N ALA A 174 14.50 -7.57 11.73
CA ALA A 174 13.24 -7.55 12.45
C ALA A 174 12.19 -6.68 11.76
N ALA A 175 12.57 -5.53 11.22
CA ALA A 175 11.66 -4.66 10.47
C ALA A 175 11.18 -5.30 9.17
N VAL A 176 12.11 -5.82 8.37
CA VAL A 176 11.76 -6.52 7.13
C VAL A 176 10.84 -7.70 7.42
N ALA A 177 11.15 -8.51 8.44
CA ALA A 177 10.32 -9.65 8.82
C ALA A 177 8.92 -9.21 9.30
N THR A 178 8.84 -8.15 10.10
CA THR A 178 7.57 -7.64 10.65
C THR A 178 6.60 -7.20 9.54
N TRP A 179 7.10 -6.59 8.46
CA TRP A 179 6.27 -6.15 7.34
C TRP A 179 6.05 -7.24 6.28
N ALA A 180 7.05 -8.07 6.00
CA ALA A 180 6.96 -9.10 4.95
C ALA A 180 6.18 -10.34 5.40
N LEU A 181 6.34 -10.77 6.65
CA LEU A 181 5.77 -12.04 7.14
C LEU A 181 4.24 -12.08 7.06
N PRO A 182 3.48 -11.03 7.47
CA PRO A 182 2.02 -11.02 7.30
C PRO A 182 1.60 -11.11 5.84
N VAL A 183 2.29 -10.40 4.94
CA VAL A 183 1.99 -10.41 3.50
C VAL A 183 2.24 -11.80 2.90
N VAL A 184 3.37 -12.42 3.22
CA VAL A 184 3.72 -13.77 2.79
C VAL A 184 2.73 -14.80 3.34
N ALA A 185 2.35 -14.69 4.61
CA ALA A 185 1.38 -15.59 5.24
C ALA A 185 -0.01 -15.48 4.59
N VAL A 186 -0.53 -14.25 4.41
CA VAL A 186 -1.82 -14.02 3.76
C VAL A 186 -1.79 -14.48 2.30
N THR A 187 -0.72 -14.17 1.56
CA THR A 187 -0.57 -14.59 0.16
C THR A 187 -0.49 -16.11 0.04
N GLY A 188 0.33 -16.77 0.87
CA GLY A 188 0.47 -18.22 0.88
C GLY A 188 -0.84 -18.93 1.23
N LEU A 189 -1.56 -18.41 2.24
CA LEU A 189 -2.87 -18.93 2.62
C LEU A 189 -3.91 -18.70 1.50
N ALA A 190 -3.90 -17.52 0.87
CA ALA A 190 -4.81 -17.21 -0.23
C ALA A 190 -4.60 -18.12 -1.45
N LEU A 191 -3.33 -18.36 -1.82
CA LEU A 191 -2.97 -19.27 -2.91
C LEU A 191 -3.36 -20.72 -2.58
N ARG A 192 -3.10 -21.15 -1.34
CA ARG A 192 -3.45 -22.50 -0.87
C ARG A 192 -4.96 -22.73 -0.83
N CYS A 193 -5.71 -21.77 -0.29
CA CYS A 193 -7.15 -21.86 -0.14
C CYS A 193 -7.90 -21.54 -1.43
N GLY A 194 -7.27 -20.86 -2.40
CA GLY A 194 -7.95 -20.37 -3.61
C GLY A 194 -8.96 -19.26 -3.32
N THR A 195 -8.88 -18.63 -2.14
CA THR A 195 -9.78 -17.58 -1.68
C THR A 195 -9.04 -16.65 -0.73
N MET A 196 -9.42 -15.37 -0.68
CA MET A 196 -8.82 -14.42 0.25
C MET A 196 -9.22 -14.78 1.68
N PRO A 197 -8.24 -14.96 2.59
CA PRO A 197 -8.53 -15.18 4.00
C PRO A 197 -9.25 -13.98 4.62
N GLU A 198 -9.89 -14.19 5.77
CA GLU A 198 -10.46 -13.09 6.54
C GLU A 198 -9.38 -12.07 6.90
N ARG A 199 -9.78 -10.79 7.03
CA ARG A 199 -8.82 -9.73 7.35
C ARG A 199 -8.10 -10.08 8.66
N PRO A 200 -6.76 -10.00 8.70
CA PRO A 200 -6.01 -10.30 9.90
C PRO A 200 -6.44 -9.35 11.03
N ARG A 201 -6.57 -9.89 12.25
CA ARG A 201 -7.01 -9.12 13.41
C ARG A 201 -5.97 -8.03 13.76
N PRO A 202 -6.41 -6.85 14.28
CA PRO A 202 -5.52 -5.73 14.62
C PRO A 202 -4.36 -6.08 15.56
N VAL A 203 -4.50 -7.14 16.36
CA VAL A 203 -3.46 -7.63 17.28
C VAL A 203 -2.19 -8.05 16.53
N LEU A 204 -2.32 -8.55 15.30
CA LEU A 204 -1.18 -8.97 14.47
C LEU A 204 -0.37 -7.78 13.93
N LEU A 205 -0.93 -6.56 13.97
CA LEU A 205 -0.27 -5.33 13.51
C LEU A 205 0.48 -4.61 14.65
N ARG A 206 0.27 -5.00 15.92
CA ARG A 206 0.93 -4.37 17.08
C ARG A 206 2.45 -4.42 17.05
N PRO A 207 3.11 -5.53 16.64
CA PRO A 207 4.58 -5.56 16.54
C PRO A 207 5.14 -4.50 15.59
N ALA A 208 4.41 -4.21 14.50
CA ALA A 208 4.79 -3.19 13.54
C ALA A 208 4.77 -1.80 14.19
N ALA A 209 3.66 -1.41 14.83
CA ALA A 209 3.53 -0.12 15.50
C ALA A 209 4.61 0.10 16.60
N THR A 210 4.91 -0.93 17.40
CA THR A 210 5.99 -0.84 18.40
C THR A 210 7.34 -0.59 17.74
N LEU A 211 7.63 -1.30 16.65
CA LEU A 211 8.89 -1.16 15.92
C LEU A 211 9.03 0.21 15.26
N GLN A 212 7.95 0.77 14.71
CA GLN A 212 7.92 2.13 14.16
C GLN A 212 8.36 3.15 15.21
N ALA A 213 7.77 3.09 16.41
CA ALA A 213 8.11 3.99 17.51
C ALA A 213 9.59 3.86 17.93
N VAL A 214 10.09 2.63 18.04
CA VAL A 214 11.49 2.37 18.39
C VAL A 214 12.46 2.92 17.35
N VAL A 215 12.22 2.66 16.06
CA VAL A 215 13.08 3.12 14.97
C VAL A 215 13.04 4.66 14.85
N ALA A 216 11.86 5.27 14.97
CA ALA A 216 11.69 6.73 14.96
C ALA A 216 12.47 7.40 16.10
N LEU A 217 12.32 6.89 17.33
CA LEU A 217 12.99 7.44 18.51
C LEU A 217 14.52 7.29 18.43
N ARG A 218 15.01 6.13 17.95
CA ARG A 218 16.44 5.91 17.75
C ARG A 218 17.02 6.85 16.70
N HIS A 219 16.31 7.10 15.60
CA HIS A 219 16.76 8.06 14.60
C HIS A 219 16.76 9.50 15.12
N LEU A 220 15.74 9.87 15.90
CA LEU A 220 15.62 11.22 16.46
C LEU A 220 16.71 11.53 17.50
N THR A 221 17.09 10.56 18.32
CA THR A 221 18.04 10.73 19.42
C THR A 221 19.50 10.54 19.01
N ARG A 222 19.78 10.03 17.82
CA ARG A 222 21.14 9.89 17.29
C ARG A 222 21.67 11.24 16.81
N ARG A 223 22.84 11.61 17.35
CA ARG A 223 23.63 12.78 16.93
C ARG A 223 24.39 12.45 15.65
#